data_AF-X0YCU4-F1
#
_entry.id   AF-X0YCU4-F1
#
_cell.length_a   1.000
_cell.length_b   1.000
_cell.length_c   1.000
_cell.angle_alpha   90.00
_cell.angle_beta   90.00
_cell.angle_gamma   90.00
#
_symmetry.space_group_name_H-M   'P 1'
#
loop_
_entity.id
_entity.type
_entity.pdbx_description
1 polymer ?
#
loop_
_entity_poly.entity_id
_entity_poly.type
_entity_poly.pdbx_seq_one_letter_code
_entity_poly.pdbx_strand_id
1 'polypeptide(L)'
;EFDVESLNAAAMKDILSGRTACHSCPIACGRRVDVPEYNLKGVAGPEYQTIAAFGTNLLIPDLKVVTRMNRLCNQYGMDTISLGSVLAFSALLRDNGVLDDGLKWGDGDRAIDLVSNIANREGLGDELAEGSMRFAEKHNASELALHVRGLEIPFHDPRAFAGMATVYTVAARGASHMEGDMYTVDMGVDVRDIGIVSGEPCENQGKGIMAAKAQDYRAFFDCIIMCHFALIPTDSIVGLLNQALGTSIGV
;
A
#
# COMPACT_ATOMS: atom_id res chain seq x y z
N GLU A 1 -25.16 -2.84 -2.76
CA GLU A 1 -24.36 -1.61 -2.62
C GLU A 1 -23.18 -1.95 -1.72
N PHE A 2 -21.97 -1.51 -2.06
CA PHE A 2 -20.77 -1.82 -1.28
C PHE A 2 -20.66 -0.85 -0.10
N ASP A 3 -20.58 -1.37 1.13
CA ASP A 3 -20.51 -0.56 2.35
C ASP A 3 -19.06 -0.19 2.68
N VAL A 4 -18.64 1.01 2.26
CA VAL A 4 -17.29 1.53 2.55
C VAL A 4 -17.11 1.95 4.02
N GLU A 5 -18.19 2.25 4.73
CA GLU A 5 -18.12 2.70 6.13
C GLU A 5 -17.63 1.58 7.05
N SER A 6 -17.90 0.33 6.67
CA SER A 6 -17.38 -0.87 7.34
C SER A 6 -15.85 -1.00 7.33
N LEU A 7 -15.14 -0.23 6.48
CA LEU A 7 -13.69 -0.33 6.25
C LEU A 7 -12.90 0.91 6.72
N ASN A 8 -13.54 1.84 7.44
CA ASN A 8 -12.89 3.09 7.83
C ASN A 8 -12.34 3.08 9.26
N ALA A 9 -11.74 4.20 9.66
CA ALA A 9 -11.17 4.36 11.00
C ALA A 9 -12.21 4.33 12.13
N ALA A 10 -13.49 4.61 11.86
CA ALA A 10 -14.55 4.48 12.83
C ALA A 10 -14.88 3.01 13.08
N ALA A 11 -15.07 2.21 12.02
CA ALA A 11 -15.28 0.76 12.12
C ALA A 11 -14.10 0.03 12.78
N MET A 12 -12.86 0.48 12.53
CA MET A 12 -11.66 -0.07 13.17
C MET A 12 -11.72 -0.02 14.71
N LYS A 13 -12.47 0.92 15.32
CA LYS A 13 -12.59 1.02 16.78
C LYS A 13 -13.18 -0.23 17.42
N ASP A 14 -13.99 -0.98 16.68
CA ASP A 14 -14.68 -2.17 17.19
C ASP A 14 -13.71 -3.35 17.40
N ILE A 15 -12.58 -3.35 16.68
CA ILE A 15 -11.55 -4.40 16.77
C ILE A 15 -10.23 -3.89 17.37
N LEU A 16 -10.04 -2.58 17.52
CA LEU A 16 -8.79 -1.99 18.02
C LEU A 16 -8.60 -2.25 19.53
N SER A 17 -7.61 -3.07 19.87
CA SER A 17 -7.24 -3.38 21.25
C SER A 17 -6.02 -2.61 21.75
N GLY A 18 -5.26 -1.96 20.87
CA GLY A 18 -4.15 -1.11 21.27
C GLY A 18 -3.33 -0.56 20.12
N ARG A 19 -2.17 0.00 20.47
CA ARG A 19 -1.19 0.53 19.52
C ARG A 19 0.21 0.02 19.86
N THR A 20 1.08 0.02 18.86
CA THR A 20 2.49 -0.33 18.99
C THR A 20 3.34 0.75 18.35
N ALA A 21 4.52 0.98 18.91
CA ALA A 21 5.50 1.93 18.38
C ALA A 21 6.69 1.18 17.79
N CYS A 22 7.23 1.73 16.70
CA CYS A 22 8.59 1.42 16.26
C CYS A 22 9.60 1.91 17.30
N HIS A 23 10.84 1.45 17.19
CA HIS A 23 11.91 1.87 18.09
C HIS A 23 12.00 3.40 18.20
N SER A 24 11.95 3.92 19.44
CA SER A 24 12.05 5.36 19.76
C SER A 24 11.00 6.28 19.11
N CYS A 25 9.92 5.72 18.53
CA CYS A 25 8.91 6.49 17.82
C CYS A 25 7.80 6.98 18.77
N PRO A 26 7.53 8.29 18.87
CA PRO A 26 6.44 8.82 19.70
C PRO A 26 5.06 8.73 19.03
N ILE A 27 4.98 8.44 17.72
CA ILE A 27 3.73 8.42 16.95
C ILE A 27 2.88 7.18 17.28
N ALA A 28 3.52 6.03 17.48
CA ALA A 28 2.86 4.75 17.76
C ALA A 28 1.72 4.42 16.77
N CYS A 29 1.98 4.52 15.46
CA CYS A 29 0.95 4.35 14.44
C CYS A 29 0.43 2.91 14.32
N GLY A 30 1.28 1.92 14.62
CA GLY A 30 0.99 0.51 14.41
C GLY A 30 -0.21 0.05 15.23
N ARG A 31 -1.12 -0.69 14.61
CA ARG A 31 -2.36 -1.14 15.25
C ARG A 31 -2.22 -2.51 15.87
N ARG A 32 -2.89 -2.71 17.01
CA ARG A 32 -3.12 -4.01 17.65
C ARG A 32 -4.61 -4.24 17.65
N VAL A 33 -5.05 -5.34 17.07
CA VAL A 33 -6.48 -5.66 16.92
C VAL A 33 -6.81 -7.06 17.45
N ASP A 34 -8.04 -7.21 17.93
CA ASP A 34 -8.62 -8.45 18.41
C ASP A 34 -9.82 -8.81 17.52
N VAL A 35 -9.84 -10.05 17.01
CA VAL A 35 -10.93 -10.58 16.18
C VAL A 35 -11.25 -11.99 16.66
N PRO A 36 -12.15 -12.12 17.67
CA PRO A 36 -12.47 -13.39 18.31
C PRO A 36 -13.00 -14.46 17.34
N GLU A 37 -13.72 -14.06 16.30
CA GLU A 37 -14.28 -14.95 15.27
C GLU A 37 -13.20 -15.76 14.54
N TYR A 38 -12.00 -15.19 14.43
CA TYR A 38 -10.83 -15.84 13.85
C TYR A 38 -9.78 -16.27 14.89
N ASN A 39 -10.13 -16.26 16.18
CA ASN A 39 -9.22 -16.51 17.30
C ASN A 39 -7.95 -15.62 17.27
N LEU A 40 -8.10 -14.37 16.83
CA LEU A 40 -7.00 -13.41 16.76
C LEU A 40 -7.02 -12.50 17.98
N LYS A 41 -5.90 -12.43 18.70
CA LYS A 41 -5.74 -11.56 19.87
C LYS A 41 -4.45 -10.76 19.76
N GLY A 42 -4.58 -9.44 19.77
CA GLY A 42 -3.49 -8.49 19.66
C GLY A 42 -2.64 -8.74 18.42
N VAL A 43 -3.25 -8.96 17.25
CA VAL A 43 -2.47 -9.09 16.00
C VAL A 43 -2.14 -7.71 15.44
N ALA A 44 -1.05 -7.60 14.68
CA ALA A 44 -0.61 -6.34 14.10
C ALA A 44 -1.47 -5.95 12.88
N GLY A 45 -1.72 -4.65 12.69
CA GLY A 45 -2.47 -4.11 11.55
C GLY A 45 -3.99 -4.30 11.68
N PRO A 46 -4.75 -4.31 10.58
CA PRO A 46 -4.28 -4.01 9.22
C PRO A 46 -3.97 -2.52 9.05
N GLU A 47 -2.99 -2.22 8.19
CA GLU A 47 -2.65 -0.85 7.78
C GLU A 47 -3.53 -0.40 6.61
N TYR A 48 -3.51 0.89 6.24
CA TYR A 48 -4.35 1.45 5.17
C TYR A 48 -4.27 0.65 3.86
N GLN A 49 -3.05 0.38 3.37
CA GLN A 49 -2.87 -0.33 2.11
C GLN A 49 -3.46 -1.74 2.17
N THR A 50 -3.36 -2.43 3.31
CA THR A 50 -3.93 -3.75 3.50
C THR A 50 -5.46 -3.73 3.53
N ILE A 51 -6.05 -2.71 4.17
CA ILE A 51 -7.51 -2.50 4.16
C ILE A 51 -8.00 -2.24 2.74
N ALA A 52 -7.30 -1.40 1.98
CA ALA A 52 -7.65 -1.15 0.59
C ALA A 52 -7.46 -2.41 -0.27
N ALA A 53 -6.36 -3.14 -0.09
CA ALA A 53 -6.00 -4.33 -0.86
C ALA A 53 -7.04 -5.45 -0.78
N PHE A 54 -7.47 -5.75 0.44
CA PHE A 54 -8.36 -6.88 0.70
C PHE A 54 -9.81 -6.46 0.91
N GLY A 55 -10.07 -5.18 1.18
CA GLY A 55 -11.41 -4.63 1.36
C GLY A 55 -11.96 -4.04 0.07
N THR A 56 -11.71 -2.74 -0.16
CA THR A 56 -12.29 -2.00 -1.27
C THR A 56 -11.90 -2.55 -2.65
N ASN A 57 -10.66 -2.99 -2.82
CA ASN A 57 -10.17 -3.55 -4.08
C ASN A 57 -10.79 -4.91 -4.43
N LEU A 58 -11.19 -5.71 -3.42
CA LEU A 58 -11.84 -7.02 -3.62
C LEU A 58 -13.36 -6.99 -3.43
N LEU A 59 -13.92 -5.83 -3.11
CA LEU A 59 -15.32 -5.66 -2.71
C LEU A 59 -15.72 -6.49 -1.48
N ILE A 60 -14.83 -6.62 -0.49
CA ILE A 60 -15.09 -7.28 0.80
C ILE A 60 -15.29 -6.23 1.91
N PRO A 61 -16.54 -5.92 2.31
CA PRO A 61 -16.84 -4.89 3.32
C PRO A 61 -16.78 -5.46 4.75
N ASP A 62 -15.67 -6.12 5.13
CA ASP A 62 -15.51 -6.69 6.46
C ASP A 62 -14.05 -6.61 6.96
N LEU A 63 -13.80 -5.71 7.92
CA LEU A 63 -12.49 -5.55 8.56
C LEU A 63 -11.99 -6.81 9.26
N LYS A 64 -12.88 -7.71 9.72
CA LYS A 64 -12.50 -8.98 10.36
C LYS A 64 -11.89 -9.94 9.35
N VAL A 65 -12.50 -10.05 8.17
CA VAL A 65 -11.98 -10.83 7.03
C VAL A 65 -10.64 -10.24 6.56
N VAL A 66 -10.57 -8.92 6.36
CA VAL A 66 -9.32 -8.21 6.01
C VAL A 66 -8.23 -8.47 7.04
N THR A 67 -8.56 -8.43 8.35
CA THR A 67 -7.62 -8.70 9.43
C THR A 67 -7.13 -10.14 9.41
N ARG A 68 -8.00 -11.10 9.08
CA ARG A 68 -7.62 -12.50 8.90
C ARG A 68 -6.63 -12.68 7.75
N MET A 69 -6.89 -12.07 6.59
CA MET A 69 -5.98 -12.10 5.45
C MET A 69 -4.64 -11.43 5.77
N ASN A 70 -4.67 -10.24 6.40
CA ASN A 70 -3.48 -9.55 6.90
C ASN A 70 -2.65 -10.43 7.85
N ARG A 71 -3.29 -11.14 8.78
CA ARG A 71 -2.59 -12.05 9.69
C ARG A 71 -1.88 -13.16 8.92
N LEU A 72 -2.53 -13.75 7.91
CA LEU A 72 -1.94 -14.79 7.08
C LEU A 72 -0.75 -14.26 6.27
N CYS A 73 -0.87 -13.08 5.66
CA CYS A 73 0.25 -12.43 4.97
C CYS A 73 1.45 -12.23 5.89
N ASN A 74 1.22 -11.74 7.11
CA ASN A 74 2.28 -11.58 8.11
C ASN A 74 2.90 -12.91 8.57
N GLN A 75 2.14 -14.02 8.55
CA GLN A 75 2.65 -15.35 8.90
C GLN A 75 3.47 -15.98 7.77
N TYR A 76 3.01 -15.82 6.53
CA TYR A 76 3.66 -16.38 5.35
C TYR A 76 4.73 -15.48 4.75
N GLY A 77 4.82 -14.21 5.17
CA GLY A 77 5.77 -13.24 4.64
C GLY A 77 5.42 -12.72 3.24
N MET A 78 4.12 -12.49 2.98
CA MET A 78 3.62 -12.02 1.68
C MET A 78 3.24 -10.53 1.72
N ASP A 79 3.48 -9.83 0.63
CA ASP A 79 3.03 -8.44 0.47
C ASP A 79 1.51 -8.36 0.25
N THR A 80 0.84 -7.55 1.06
CA THR A 80 -0.61 -7.37 0.97
C THR A 80 -1.02 -6.61 -0.29
N ILE A 81 -0.19 -5.70 -0.81
CA ILE A 81 -0.52 -4.90 -2.00
C ILE A 81 -0.53 -5.80 -3.24
N SER A 82 0.60 -6.44 -3.53
CA SER A 82 0.70 -7.38 -4.64
C SER A 82 -0.33 -8.50 -4.54
N LEU A 83 -0.51 -9.10 -3.35
CA LEU A 83 -1.49 -10.18 -3.19
C LEU A 83 -2.92 -9.70 -3.45
N GLY A 84 -3.34 -8.56 -2.88
CA GLY A 84 -4.68 -8.03 -3.11
C GLY A 84 -4.94 -7.70 -4.58
N SER A 85 -3.95 -7.13 -5.27
CA SER A 85 -4.01 -6.83 -6.70
C SER A 85 -4.06 -8.09 -7.58
N VAL A 86 -3.31 -9.15 -7.24
CA VAL A 86 -3.37 -10.46 -7.93
C VAL A 86 -4.74 -11.12 -7.75
N LEU A 87 -5.29 -11.09 -6.54
CA LEU A 87 -6.62 -11.64 -6.26
C LEU A 87 -7.72 -10.87 -7.01
N ALA A 88 -7.64 -9.53 -7.06
CA ALA A 88 -8.55 -8.70 -7.83
C ALA A 88 -8.43 -9.00 -9.33
N PHE A 89 -7.21 -9.17 -9.83
CA PHE A 89 -6.99 -9.51 -11.22
C PHE A 89 -7.55 -10.90 -11.58
N SER A 90 -7.42 -11.89 -10.68
CA SER A 90 -8.08 -13.18 -10.83
C SER A 90 -9.61 -13.05 -10.93
N ALA A 91 -10.22 -12.17 -10.12
CA ALA A 91 -11.66 -11.91 -10.20
C ALA A 91 -12.06 -11.21 -11.50
N LEU A 92 -11.26 -10.26 -11.98
CA LEU A 92 -11.47 -9.61 -13.27
C LEU A 92 -11.41 -10.59 -14.44
N LEU A 93 -10.41 -11.48 -14.46
CA LEU A 93 -10.29 -12.50 -15.50
C LEU A 93 -11.46 -13.49 -15.47
N ARG A 94 -11.99 -13.79 -14.27
CA ARG A 94 -13.20 -14.59 -14.13
C ARG A 94 -14.42 -13.91 -14.74
N ASP A 95 -14.66 -12.65 -14.40
CA ASP A 95 -15.80 -11.89 -14.94
C ASP A 95 -15.72 -11.73 -16.46
N ASN A 96 -14.50 -11.63 -17.01
CA ASN A 96 -14.27 -11.57 -18.45
C ASN A 96 -14.33 -12.95 -19.16
N GLY A 97 -14.57 -14.03 -18.43
CA GLY A 97 -14.63 -15.40 -18.98
C GLY A 97 -13.28 -15.96 -19.43
N VAL A 98 -12.17 -15.39 -18.95
CA VAL A 98 -10.81 -15.86 -19.22
C VAL A 98 -10.40 -16.97 -18.24
N LEU A 99 -10.92 -16.94 -17.01
CA LEU A 99 -10.57 -17.89 -15.94
C LEU A 99 -11.83 -18.42 -15.22
N ASP A 100 -12.12 -19.72 -15.32
CA ASP A 100 -13.35 -20.28 -14.74
C ASP A 100 -13.34 -20.37 -13.20
N ASP A 101 -12.18 -20.68 -12.61
CA ASP A 101 -12.00 -20.96 -11.18
C ASP A 101 -11.41 -19.79 -10.38
N GLY A 102 -11.37 -18.59 -10.98
CA GLY A 102 -10.90 -17.36 -10.35
C GLY A 102 -11.71 -16.94 -9.12
N LEU A 103 -11.23 -15.91 -8.42
CA LEU A 103 -11.97 -15.34 -7.29
C LEU A 103 -13.30 -14.72 -7.76
N LYS A 104 -14.35 -14.75 -6.93
CA LYS A 104 -15.54 -13.91 -7.16
C LYS A 104 -15.41 -12.65 -6.32
N TRP A 105 -15.80 -11.50 -6.88
CA TRP A 105 -15.82 -10.26 -6.11
C TRP A 105 -16.65 -10.41 -4.83
N GLY A 106 -16.11 -9.92 -3.72
CA GLY A 106 -16.73 -9.99 -2.39
C GLY A 106 -16.69 -11.37 -1.70
N ASP A 107 -16.08 -12.39 -2.32
CA ASP A 107 -15.97 -13.74 -1.72
C ASP A 107 -14.79 -13.81 -0.73
N GLY A 108 -15.03 -13.33 0.50
CA GLY A 108 -14.02 -13.25 1.56
C GLY A 108 -13.47 -14.61 2.00
N ASP A 109 -14.32 -15.64 2.09
CA ASP A 109 -13.91 -16.98 2.49
C ASP A 109 -12.96 -17.58 1.46
N ARG A 110 -13.32 -17.49 0.16
CA ARG A 110 -12.45 -17.95 -0.92
C ARG A 110 -11.16 -17.15 -0.99
N ALA A 111 -11.21 -15.84 -0.74
CA ALA A 111 -10.01 -15.00 -0.71
C ALA A 111 -9.04 -15.44 0.41
N ILE A 112 -9.55 -15.74 1.62
CA ILE A 112 -8.75 -16.28 2.73
C ILE A 112 -8.08 -17.61 2.35
N ASP A 113 -8.81 -18.52 1.72
CA ASP A 113 -8.26 -19.81 1.27
C ASP A 113 -7.17 -19.61 0.23
N LEU A 114 -7.39 -18.73 -0.75
CA LEU A 114 -6.41 -18.42 -1.79
C LEU A 114 -5.12 -17.83 -1.22
N VAL A 115 -5.16 -17.05 -0.14
CA VAL A 115 -3.92 -16.60 0.55
C VAL A 115 -3.05 -17.80 0.94
N SER A 116 -3.65 -18.84 1.55
CA SER A 116 -2.89 -20.02 1.95
C SER A 116 -2.46 -20.87 0.75
N ASN A 117 -3.30 -20.99 -0.28
CA ASN A 117 -2.94 -21.73 -1.50
C ASN A 117 -1.79 -21.06 -2.26
N ILE A 118 -1.76 -19.73 -2.30
CA ILE A 118 -0.66 -18.96 -2.92
C ILE A 118 0.64 -19.17 -2.13
N ALA A 119 0.59 -19.05 -0.81
CA ALA A 119 1.75 -19.30 0.05
C ALA A 119 2.34 -20.70 -0.11
N ASN A 120 1.49 -21.71 -0.34
CA ASN A 120 1.89 -23.11 -0.50
C ASN A 120 2.02 -23.56 -1.97
N ARG A 121 1.76 -22.68 -2.94
CA ARG A 121 1.72 -22.99 -4.38
C ARG A 121 0.81 -24.18 -4.72
N GLU A 122 -0.42 -24.15 -4.23
CA GLU A 122 -1.41 -25.21 -4.42
C GLU A 122 -2.51 -24.82 -5.41
N GLY A 123 -2.74 -25.66 -6.42
CA GLY A 123 -3.78 -25.43 -7.44
C GLY A 123 -3.60 -24.07 -8.14
N LEU A 124 -4.68 -23.30 -8.25
CA LEU A 124 -4.63 -21.93 -8.80
C LEU A 124 -3.63 -21.03 -8.05
N GLY A 125 -3.35 -21.32 -6.77
CA GLY A 125 -2.38 -20.57 -5.97
C GLY A 125 -0.97 -20.59 -6.53
N ASP A 126 -0.54 -21.65 -7.21
CA ASP A 126 0.79 -21.70 -7.86
C ASP A 126 0.90 -20.66 -8.98
N GLU A 127 -0.15 -20.49 -9.76
CA GLU A 127 -0.17 -19.51 -10.85
C GLU A 127 -0.22 -18.07 -10.33
N LEU A 128 -1.08 -17.83 -9.34
CA LEU A 128 -1.24 -16.52 -8.73
C LEU A 128 0.02 -16.09 -7.95
N ALA A 129 0.82 -17.04 -7.43
CA ALA A 129 2.08 -16.75 -6.76
C ALA A 129 3.13 -16.07 -7.68
N GLU A 130 2.94 -16.08 -9.00
CA GLU A 130 3.84 -15.43 -9.95
C GLU A 130 3.60 -13.91 -10.11
N GLY A 131 2.58 -13.35 -9.48
CA GLY A 131 2.25 -11.92 -9.60
C GLY A 131 1.42 -11.60 -10.84
N SER A 132 0.86 -10.40 -10.90
CA SER A 132 -0.14 -10.02 -11.91
C SER A 132 0.42 -10.02 -13.33
N MET A 133 1.66 -9.53 -13.52
CA MET A 133 2.31 -9.45 -14.84
C MET A 133 2.44 -10.83 -15.49
N ARG A 134 3.09 -11.78 -14.79
CA ARG A 134 3.31 -13.13 -15.32
C ARG A 134 2.02 -13.93 -15.45
N PHE A 135 1.09 -13.75 -14.51
CA PHE A 135 -0.23 -14.35 -14.59
C PHE A 135 -1.01 -13.84 -15.81
N ALA A 136 -0.94 -12.54 -16.10
CA ALA A 136 -1.58 -11.93 -17.26
C ALA A 136 -0.98 -12.41 -18.59
N GLU A 137 0.35 -12.49 -18.69
CA GLU A 137 1.04 -13.04 -19.87
C GLU A 137 0.58 -14.47 -20.16
N LYS A 138 0.50 -15.32 -19.13
CA LYS A 138 0.03 -16.71 -19.26
C LYS A 138 -1.38 -16.80 -19.85
N HIS A 139 -2.26 -15.88 -19.47
CA HIS A 139 -3.67 -15.84 -19.87
C HIS A 139 -3.96 -14.90 -21.05
N ASN A 140 -2.92 -14.40 -21.75
CA ASN A 140 -3.05 -13.43 -22.85
C ASN A 140 -3.86 -12.18 -22.49
N ALA A 141 -3.70 -11.70 -21.25
CA ALA A 141 -4.48 -10.61 -20.65
C ALA A 141 -3.61 -9.45 -20.15
N SER A 142 -2.39 -9.28 -20.69
CA SER A 142 -1.42 -8.27 -20.24
C SER A 142 -1.97 -6.84 -20.23
N GLU A 143 -2.84 -6.48 -21.17
CA GLU A 143 -3.49 -5.16 -21.25
C GLU A 143 -4.44 -4.86 -20.07
N LEU A 144 -4.82 -5.88 -19.30
CA LEU A 144 -5.70 -5.75 -18.14
C LEU A 144 -4.93 -5.69 -16.81
N ALA A 145 -3.63 -5.98 -16.80
CA ALA A 145 -2.83 -6.06 -15.59
C ALA A 145 -2.27 -4.68 -15.19
N LEU A 146 -2.58 -4.25 -13.96
CA LEU A 146 -2.15 -2.97 -13.43
C LEU A 146 -0.82 -3.10 -12.68
N HIS A 147 0.29 -2.85 -13.37
CA HIS A 147 1.62 -2.84 -12.78
C HIS A 147 2.57 -1.85 -13.47
N VAL A 148 3.67 -1.49 -12.80
CA VAL A 148 4.82 -0.82 -13.42
C VAL A 148 6.07 -1.63 -13.13
N ARG A 149 6.79 -2.05 -14.19
CA ARG A 149 7.97 -2.94 -14.10
C ARG A 149 7.69 -4.25 -13.33
N GLY A 150 6.48 -4.77 -13.45
CA GLY A 150 6.03 -6.00 -12.79
C GLY A 150 5.59 -5.84 -11.33
N LEU A 151 5.67 -4.64 -10.74
CA LEU A 151 5.16 -4.36 -9.39
C LEU A 151 3.73 -3.79 -9.48
N GLU A 152 2.80 -4.41 -8.75
CA GLU A 152 1.40 -4.00 -8.70
C GLU A 152 1.21 -2.57 -8.18
N ILE A 153 0.23 -1.85 -8.73
CA ILE A 153 -0.05 -0.47 -8.35
C ILE A 153 -0.70 -0.41 -6.94
N PRO A 154 -0.17 0.40 -6.00
CA PRO A 154 -0.77 0.62 -4.68
C PRO A 154 -2.11 1.39 -4.73
N PHE A 155 -2.86 1.39 -3.62
CA PHE A 155 -4.26 1.86 -3.59
C PHE A 155 -4.40 3.38 -3.42
N HIS A 156 -3.75 4.12 -4.32
CA HIS A 156 -4.04 5.54 -4.61
C HIS A 156 -4.23 5.69 -6.11
N ASP A 157 -5.45 6.03 -6.54
CA ASP A 157 -5.79 6.09 -7.96
C ASP A 157 -5.04 7.26 -8.64
N PRO A 158 -4.15 6.98 -9.60
CA PRO A 158 -3.37 8.02 -10.26
C PRO A 158 -4.23 8.98 -11.10
N ARG A 159 -5.48 8.63 -11.42
CA ARG A 159 -6.43 9.53 -12.12
C ARG A 159 -6.86 10.70 -11.25
N ALA A 160 -6.80 10.55 -9.92
CA ALA A 160 -7.11 11.62 -8.97
C ALA A 160 -5.87 12.42 -8.54
N PHE A 161 -4.67 11.93 -8.85
CA PHE A 161 -3.40 12.51 -8.43
C PHE A 161 -2.34 12.37 -9.54
N ALA A 162 -2.24 13.37 -10.41
CA ALA A 162 -1.31 13.38 -11.55
C ALA A 162 0.16 13.25 -11.10
N GLY A 163 0.51 13.80 -9.93
CA GLY A 163 1.82 13.60 -9.31
C GLY A 163 2.13 12.14 -9.00
N MET A 164 1.13 11.37 -8.54
CA MET A 164 1.28 9.94 -8.27
C MET A 164 1.49 9.13 -9.53
N ALA A 165 0.82 9.47 -10.63
CA ALA A 165 1.06 8.84 -11.93
C ALA A 165 2.54 8.95 -12.34
N THR A 166 3.15 10.12 -12.10
CA THR A 166 4.58 10.35 -12.36
C THR A 166 5.44 9.48 -11.46
N VAL A 167 5.21 9.49 -10.14
CA VAL A 167 5.99 8.69 -9.18
C VAL A 167 5.92 7.21 -9.54
N TYR A 168 4.73 6.64 -9.76
CA TYR A 168 4.59 5.23 -10.10
C TYR A 168 5.36 4.84 -11.37
N THR A 169 5.39 5.72 -12.37
CA THR A 169 6.06 5.47 -13.65
C THR A 169 7.58 5.47 -13.52
N VAL A 170 8.14 6.36 -12.70
CA VAL A 170 9.60 6.61 -12.65
C VAL A 170 10.29 6.04 -11.41
N ALA A 171 9.54 5.59 -10.39
CA ALA A 171 10.06 4.91 -9.21
C ALA A 171 10.96 3.71 -9.59
N ALA A 172 12.09 3.61 -8.89
CA ALA A 172 13.18 2.70 -9.23
C ALA A 172 12.75 1.23 -9.15
N ARG A 173 11.89 0.87 -8.17
CA ARG A 173 11.44 -0.52 -7.97
C ARG A 173 10.12 -0.90 -8.66
N GLY A 174 9.53 0.01 -9.42
CA GLY A 174 8.17 -0.14 -9.96
C GLY A 174 7.16 0.70 -9.19
N ALA A 175 5.85 0.45 -9.38
CA ALA A 175 4.80 1.31 -8.82
C ALA A 175 4.83 1.33 -7.28
N SER A 176 5.44 2.36 -6.69
CA SER A 176 5.57 2.48 -5.24
C SER A 176 5.26 3.89 -4.75
N HIS A 177 4.24 4.01 -3.90
CA HIS A 177 3.82 5.28 -3.29
C HIS A 177 4.78 5.76 -2.20
N MET A 178 5.70 4.89 -1.77
CA MET A 178 6.69 5.20 -0.74
C MET A 178 7.96 5.82 -1.34
N GLU A 179 8.19 5.71 -2.65
CA GLU A 179 9.29 6.47 -3.29
C GLU A 179 8.93 7.94 -3.48
N GLY A 180 7.65 8.31 -3.40
CA GLY A 180 7.19 9.70 -3.46
C GLY A 180 5.69 9.75 -3.16
N ASP A 181 5.29 10.44 -2.11
CA ASP A 181 3.91 10.48 -1.62
C ASP A 181 3.17 11.71 -2.16
N MET A 182 3.15 11.88 -3.48
CA MET A 182 2.50 13.03 -4.13
C MET A 182 1.01 13.17 -3.80
N TYR A 183 0.31 12.10 -3.42
CA TYR A 183 -1.06 12.20 -2.91
C TYR A 183 -1.12 13.05 -1.62
N THR A 184 -0.15 12.91 -0.73
CA THR A 184 -0.05 13.69 0.53
C THR A 184 0.27 15.15 0.22
N VAL A 185 1.20 15.39 -0.69
CA VAL A 185 1.56 16.74 -1.16
C VAL A 185 0.34 17.43 -1.77
N ASP A 186 -0.36 16.75 -2.68
CA ASP A 186 -1.54 17.29 -3.36
C ASP A 186 -2.75 17.47 -2.43
N MET A 187 -2.76 16.81 -1.27
CA MET A 187 -3.73 17.05 -0.18
C MET A 187 -3.30 18.19 0.78
N GLY A 188 -2.24 18.93 0.48
CA GLY A 188 -1.85 20.14 1.21
C GLY A 188 -0.71 19.97 2.22
N VAL A 189 -0.01 18.84 2.22
CA VAL A 189 1.16 18.63 3.08
C VAL A 189 2.42 19.10 2.36
N ASP A 190 2.75 20.37 2.53
CA ASP A 190 3.92 21.01 1.93
C ASP A 190 5.22 20.72 2.71
N VAL A 191 6.36 20.76 2.01
CA VAL A 191 7.72 20.83 2.60
C VAL A 191 8.42 22.04 1.96
N ARG A 192 8.03 23.23 2.44
CA ARG A 192 8.25 24.51 1.73
C ARG A 192 9.71 24.94 1.68
N ASP A 193 10.48 24.59 2.70
CA ASP A 193 11.92 24.82 2.83
C ASP A 193 12.73 24.20 1.68
N ILE A 194 12.30 23.06 1.14
CA ILE A 194 12.89 22.45 -0.07
C ILE A 194 12.03 22.66 -1.34
N GLY A 195 11.01 23.52 -1.22
CA GLY A 195 10.11 23.91 -2.31
C GLY A 195 9.26 22.76 -2.85
N ILE A 196 8.87 21.82 -1.99
CA ILE A 196 7.75 20.90 -2.26
C ILE A 196 6.48 21.62 -1.81
N VAL A 197 5.59 21.89 -2.75
CA VAL A 197 4.36 22.62 -2.51
C VAL A 197 3.19 21.89 -3.16
N SER A 198 2.05 21.94 -2.48
CA SER A 198 0.78 21.46 -2.99
C SER A 198 0.35 22.23 -4.25
N GLY A 199 -0.39 21.53 -5.08
CA GLY A 199 -1.04 22.07 -6.27
C GLY A 199 -2.29 21.26 -6.59
N GLU A 200 -3.04 21.69 -7.60
CA GLU A 200 -4.28 21.00 -8.00
C GLU A 200 -4.01 19.50 -8.29
N PRO A 201 -4.70 18.55 -7.63
CA PRO A 201 -4.36 17.13 -7.70
C PRO A 201 -4.37 16.54 -9.12
N CYS A 202 -5.36 16.95 -9.93
CA CYS A 202 -5.56 16.42 -11.29
C CYS A 202 -4.82 17.20 -12.39
N GLU A 203 -4.09 18.27 -12.03
CA GLU A 203 -3.36 19.08 -13.01
C GLU A 203 -1.99 18.47 -13.31
N ASN A 204 -1.58 18.44 -14.58
CA ASN A 204 -0.29 17.87 -15.00
C ASN A 204 0.85 18.88 -14.90
N GLN A 205 0.55 20.17 -15.06
CA GLN A 205 1.57 21.20 -15.12
C GLN A 205 2.42 21.25 -13.83
N GLY A 206 3.74 21.11 -13.99
CA GLY A 206 4.70 21.20 -12.88
C GLY A 206 4.81 19.94 -12.00
N LYS A 207 3.94 18.93 -12.16
CA LYS A 207 3.94 17.71 -11.33
C LYS A 207 5.22 16.90 -11.46
N GLY A 208 5.86 16.89 -12.62
CA GLY A 208 7.16 16.22 -12.80
C GLY A 208 8.25 16.77 -11.88
N ILE A 209 8.30 18.10 -11.71
CA ILE A 209 9.26 18.76 -10.83
C ILE A 209 8.95 18.45 -9.37
N MET A 210 7.67 18.51 -8.98
CA MET A 210 7.25 18.19 -7.60
C MET A 210 7.49 16.71 -7.27
N ALA A 211 7.19 15.80 -8.19
CA ALA A 211 7.44 14.38 -8.01
C ALA A 211 8.94 14.07 -7.87
N ALA A 212 9.81 14.71 -8.66
CA ALA A 212 11.26 14.54 -8.53
C ALA A 212 11.76 15.00 -7.14
N LYS A 213 11.31 16.18 -6.68
CA LYS A 213 11.64 16.67 -5.32
C LYS A 213 11.11 15.75 -4.22
N ALA A 214 9.87 15.26 -4.37
CA ALA A 214 9.30 14.32 -3.42
C ALA A 214 10.11 13.02 -3.39
N GLN A 215 10.60 12.54 -4.53
CA GLN A 215 11.47 11.36 -4.61
C GLN A 215 12.81 11.59 -3.92
N ASP A 216 13.49 12.71 -4.18
CA ASP A 216 14.74 13.05 -3.51
C ASP A 216 14.54 13.15 -1.99
N TYR A 217 13.43 13.73 -1.55
CA TYR A 217 13.09 13.87 -0.14
C TYR A 217 12.85 12.51 0.53
N ARG A 218 12.15 11.58 -0.13
CA ARG A 218 11.90 10.23 0.41
C ARG A 218 13.14 9.36 0.36
N ALA A 219 13.97 9.48 -0.66
CA ALA A 219 15.29 8.85 -0.73
C ALA A 219 16.22 9.33 0.39
N PHE A 220 16.18 10.62 0.74
CA PHE A 220 16.90 11.15 1.90
C PHE A 220 16.44 10.49 3.21
N PHE A 221 15.12 10.39 3.43
CA PHE A 221 14.55 9.70 4.60
C PHE A 221 14.99 8.23 4.69
N ASP A 222 14.99 7.52 3.56
CA ASP A 222 15.45 6.13 3.49
C ASP A 222 16.95 6.01 3.83
N CYS A 223 17.79 6.93 3.35
CA CYS A 223 19.23 6.95 3.65
C CYS A 223 19.53 7.11 5.15
N ILE A 224 18.73 7.92 5.85
CA ILE A 224 18.92 8.18 7.29
C ILE A 224 18.06 7.27 8.17
N ILE A 225 17.33 6.33 7.57
CA ILE A 225 16.45 5.37 8.24
C ILE A 225 15.40 6.10 9.11
N MET A 226 14.83 7.18 8.57
CA MET A 226 13.77 7.94 9.22
C MET A 226 12.41 7.55 8.64
N CYS A 227 11.43 7.34 9.53
CA CYS A 227 10.07 7.02 9.11
C CYS A 227 9.46 8.17 8.30
N HIS A 228 8.85 7.87 7.15
CA HIS A 228 8.23 8.87 6.29
C HIS A 228 7.03 9.60 6.92
N PHE A 229 6.44 9.03 7.98
CA PHE A 229 5.38 9.68 8.77
C PHE A 229 5.91 10.70 9.78
N ALA A 230 7.24 10.79 9.98
CA ALA A 230 7.82 11.85 10.76
C ALA A 230 7.80 13.15 9.96
N LEU A 231 6.83 14.03 10.26
CA LEU A 231 6.75 15.37 9.68
C LEU A 231 7.60 16.33 10.51
N ILE A 232 8.90 16.33 10.26
CA ILE A 232 9.89 17.17 10.96
C ILE A 232 10.47 18.17 9.95
N PRO A 233 10.65 19.46 10.31
CA PRO A 233 11.34 20.43 9.47
C PRO A 233 12.73 19.94 9.03
N THR A 234 13.11 20.20 7.77
CA THR A 234 14.35 19.62 7.21
C THR A 234 15.61 20.12 7.91
N ASP A 235 15.61 21.39 8.34
CA ASP A 235 16.67 22.01 9.12
C ASP A 235 16.93 21.29 10.46
N SER A 236 15.87 20.81 11.10
CA SER A 236 15.94 20.06 12.34
C SER A 236 16.53 18.67 12.10
N ILE A 237 16.17 18.01 11.01
CA ILE A 237 16.75 16.71 10.62
C ILE A 237 18.25 16.87 10.33
N VAL A 238 18.63 17.85 9.51
CA VAL A 238 20.03 18.14 9.16
C VAL A 238 20.83 18.54 10.41
N GLY A 239 20.25 19.33 11.31
CA GLY A 239 20.86 19.68 12.60
C GLY A 239 21.18 18.45 13.46
N LEU A 240 20.24 17.52 13.57
CA LEU A 240 20.44 16.26 14.29
C LEU A 240 21.53 15.39 13.65
N LEU A 241 21.55 15.30 12.31
CA LEU A 241 22.58 14.56 11.59
C LEU A 241 23.97 15.17 11.81
N ASN A 242 24.09 16.49 11.74
CA ASN A 242 25.35 17.19 12.00
C ASN A 242 25.87 16.96 13.42
N GLN A 243 24.97 16.97 14.42
CA GLN A 243 25.34 16.65 15.79
C GLN A 243 25.77 15.18 15.97
N ALA A 244 25.07 14.25 15.33
CA ALA A 244 25.37 12.81 15.44
C ALA A 244 26.65 12.42 14.71
N LEU A 245 26.92 13.02 13.55
CA LEU A 245 28.03 12.65 12.67
C LEU A 245 29.26 13.55 12.82
N GLY A 246 29.15 14.69 13.52
CA GLY A 246 30.21 15.69 13.60
C GLY A 246 30.45 16.42 12.28
N THR A 247 29.39 16.64 11.49
CA THR A 247 29.43 17.25 10.15
C THR A 247 28.83 18.66 10.12
N SER A 248 28.89 19.32 8.96
CA SER A 248 28.30 20.64 8.71
C SER A 248 27.55 20.69 7.37
N ILE A 249 26.63 19.73 7.17
CA ILE A 249 25.73 19.64 6.01
C ILE A 249 24.73 20.79 6.06
N GLY A 250 24.42 21.39 4.91
CA GLY A 250 23.38 22.42 4.74
C GLY A 250 22.05 21.83 4.24
N VAL A 251 20.99 22.62 4.36
CA VAL A 251 19.68 22.34 3.73
C VAL A 251 19.69 22.82 2.29
#